data_AF-A0A9D2EWU4-F1
#
_entry.id   AF-A0A9D2EWU4-F1
#
_cell.length_a   1.000
_cell.length_b   1.000
_cell.length_c   1.000
_cell.angle_alpha   90.00
_cell.angle_beta   90.00
_cell.angle_gamma   90.00
#
_symmetry.space_group_name_H-M   'P 1'
#
loop_
_entity.id
_entity.type
_entity.pdbx_description
1 polymer ?
#
loop_
_entity_poly.entity_id
_entity_poly.type
_entity_poly.pdbx_seq_one_letter_code
_entity_poly.pdbx_strand_id
1 'polypeptide(L)' 'MGDLINIAPFAHKEEKLQDVVNYLDELKDELADIVDEFEGDDADGETVKALTDALDALEDAFDALNEALDEL' A
#
# COMPACT_ATOMS: atom_id res chain seq x y z
N MET A 1 -35.56 3.91 -26.60
CA MET A 1 -34.42 2.97 -26.55
C MET A 1 -33.17 3.79 -26.31
N GLY A 2 -32.39 3.38 -25.33
CA GLY A 2 -31.33 4.15 -24.70
C GLY A 2 -31.38 3.75 -23.24
N ASP A 3 -30.98 2.50 -22.98
CA ASP A 3 -31.14 1.84 -21.70
C ASP A 3 -30.44 2.65 -20.61
N LEU A 4 -31.14 2.87 -19.49
CA LEU A 4 -30.51 3.39 -18.29
C LEU A 4 -29.38 2.44 -17.94
N ILE A 5 -28.14 2.92 -18.02
CA ILE A 5 -26.98 2.23 -17.48
C ILE A 5 -27.21 2.15 -15.97
N ASN A 6 -27.69 0.99 -15.54
CA ASN A 6 -27.85 0.66 -14.13
C ASN A 6 -26.47 0.24 -13.63
N ILE A 7 -25.62 1.22 -13.32
CA ILE A 7 -24.37 0.98 -12.59
C ILE A 7 -24.79 0.63 -11.17
N ALA A 8 -25.02 -0.65 -10.94
CA ALA A 8 -25.40 -1.16 -9.66
C ALA A 8 -24.28 -0.81 -8.63
N PRO A 9 -24.62 -0.48 -7.38
CA PRO A 9 -23.67 0.01 -6.37
C PRO A 9 -22.76 -1.09 -5.78
N PHE A 10 -22.46 -2.14 -6.54
CA PHE A 10 -21.76 -3.36 -6.10
C PHE A 10 -20.28 -3.38 -6.50
N ALA A 11 -19.54 -2.28 -6.30
CA ALA A 11 -18.11 -2.49 -6.01
C ALA A 11 -18.09 -3.16 -4.63
N HIS A 12 -17.92 -4.49 -4.62
CA HIS A 12 -17.93 -5.31 -3.43
C HIS A 12 -16.83 -4.80 -2.49
N LYS A 13 -17.05 -4.86 -1.17
CA LYS A 13 -16.08 -4.29 -0.20
C LYS A 13 -14.70 -4.93 -0.36
N GLU A 14 -14.70 -6.16 -0.86
CA GLU A 14 -13.59 -6.99 -1.30
C GLU A 14 -12.77 -6.33 -2.43
N GLU A 15 -13.42 -5.80 -3.48
CA GLU A 15 -12.74 -5.12 -4.59
C GLU A 15 -12.02 -3.85 -4.11
N LYS A 16 -12.66 -3.09 -3.22
CA LYS A 16 -12.04 -1.91 -2.61
C LYS A 16 -10.88 -2.27 -1.69
N LEU A 17 -10.94 -3.41 -1.01
CA LEU A 17 -9.84 -3.89 -0.17
C LEU A 17 -8.66 -4.32 -1.04
N GLN A 18 -8.92 -5.04 -2.15
CA GLN A 18 -7.90 -5.40 -3.12
C GLN A 18 -7.19 -4.15 -3.69
N ASP A 19 -7.94 -3.10 -4.03
CA ASP A 19 -7.36 -1.84 -4.51
C ASP A 19 -6.42 -1.21 -3.46
N VAL A 20 -6.81 -1.27 -2.17
CA VAL A 20 -5.97 -0.78 -1.06
C VAL A 20 -4.69 -1.60 -0.91
N VAL A 21 -4.79 -2.93 -0.98
CA VAL A 21 -3.63 -3.84 -0.92
C VAL A 21 -2.66 -3.54 -2.06
N ASN A 22 -3.17 -3.39 -3.29
CA ASN A 22 -2.33 -3.10 -4.46
C ASN A 22 -1.62 -1.75 -4.33
N TYR A 23 -2.33 -0.70 -3.90
CA TYR A 23 -1.74 0.61 -3.68
C TYR A 23 -0.68 0.59 -2.57
N LEU A 24 -0.90 -0.19 -1.52
CA LEU A 24 0.05 -0.32 -0.43
C LEU A 24 1.32 -1.05 -0.86
N ASP A 25 1.22 -2.05 -1.74
CA ASP A 25 2.37 -2.74 -2.33
C ASP A 25 3.26 -1.75 -3.11
N GLU A 26 2.65 -0.96 -3.99
CA GLU A 26 3.35 0.08 -4.77
C GLU A 26 4.01 1.13 -3.85
N LEU A 27 3.32 1.56 -2.79
CA LEU A 27 3.84 2.56 -1.86
C LEU A 27 5.03 2.04 -1.05
N LYS A 28 4.99 0.77 -0.63
CA LYS A 28 6.10 0.12 0.06
C LYS A 28 7.33 0.07 -0.86
N ASP A 29 7.16 -0.35 -2.10
CA ASP A 29 8.26 -0.42 -3.07
C ASP A 29 8.88 0.97 -3.31
N GLU A 30 8.05 2.01 -3.49
CA GLU A 30 8.53 3.38 -3.66
C GLU A 30 9.25 3.92 -2.41
N LEU A 31 8.75 3.59 -1.19
CA LEU A 31 9.41 3.99 0.04
C LEU A 31 10.74 3.26 0.24
N ALA A 32 10.85 1.99 -0.16
CA ALA A 32 12.10 1.23 -0.13
C ALA A 32 13.17 1.88 -1.03
N ASP A 33 12.79 2.26 -2.26
CA ASP A 33 13.68 2.98 -3.17
C ASP A 33 14.17 4.32 -2.54
N ILE A 34 13.27 5.05 -1.88
CA ILE A 34 13.64 6.29 -1.17
C ILE A 34 14.58 6.01 0.01
N VAL A 35 14.35 4.97 0.81
CA VAL A 35 15.25 4.61 1.92
C VAL A 35 16.66 4.34 1.39
N ASP A 36 16.79 3.56 0.32
CA ASP A 36 18.07 3.25 -0.33
C ASP A 36 18.78 4.51 -0.83
N GLU A 37 18.06 5.47 -1.43
CA GLU A 37 18.62 6.76 -1.84
C GLU A 37 19.16 7.56 -0.65
N PHE A 38 18.40 7.63 0.46
CA PHE A 38 18.82 8.35 1.65
C PHE A 38 20.03 7.68 2.35
N GLU A 39 20.11 6.35 2.36
CA GLU A 39 21.28 5.63 2.88
C GLU A 39 22.56 5.92 2.07
N GLY A 40 22.43 6.14 0.76
CA GLY A 40 23.54 6.45 -0.14
C GLY A 40 24.07 7.89 -0.07
N ASP A 41 23.21 8.85 0.29
CA ASP A 41 23.49 10.30 0.20
C ASP A 41 24.12 10.93 1.46
N ASP A 42 24.72 10.13 2.36
CA ASP A 42 25.20 10.58 3.68
C ASP A 42 24.08 11.29 4.49
N ALA A 43 22.83 10.83 4.34
CA ALA A 43 21.69 11.42 5.05
C ALA A 43 21.82 11.24 6.57
N ASP A 44 21.13 12.10 7.31
CA ASP A 44 21.09 12.01 8.77
C ASP A 44 20.52 10.66 9.21
N GLY A 45 21.25 9.97 10.09
CA GLY A 45 20.89 8.61 10.52
C GLY A 45 19.55 8.53 11.25
N GLU A 46 19.05 9.63 11.84
CA GLU A 46 17.68 9.65 12.40
C GLU A 46 16.63 9.71 11.30
N THR A 47 16.93 10.37 10.17
CA THR A 47 16.03 10.43 9.01
C THR A 47 15.94 9.07 8.32
N VAL A 48 17.08 8.44 8.02
CA VAL A 48 17.12 7.08 7.46
C VAL A 48 16.34 6.12 8.35
N LYS A 49 16.62 6.13 9.66
CA LYS A 49 15.93 5.28 10.62
C LYS A 49 14.41 5.52 10.62
N ALA A 50 13.96 6.77 10.60
CA ALA A 50 12.53 7.07 10.58
C ALA A 50 11.85 6.58 9.30
N LEU A 51 12.56 6.61 8.16
CA LEU A 51 12.05 6.07 6.89
C LEU A 51 12.01 4.54 6.91
N THR A 52 13.05 3.87 7.43
CA THR A 52 13.06 2.42 7.64
C THR A 52 11.93 1.97 8.57
N ASP A 53 11.76 2.63 9.72
CA ASP A 53 10.68 2.33 10.66
C ASP A 53 9.29 2.52 10.01
N ALA A 54 9.15 3.47 9.09
CA ALA A 54 7.91 3.67 8.33
C ALA A 54 7.68 2.58 7.28
N LEU A 55 8.75 2.12 6.60
CA LEU A 55 8.69 1.02 5.64
C LEU A 55 8.27 -0.28 6.33
N ASP A 56 8.87 -0.62 7.46
CA ASP A 56 8.51 -1.78 8.27
C ASP A 56 7.01 -1.74 8.65
N ALA A 57 6.50 -0.57 9.04
CA ALA A 57 5.08 -0.39 9.37
C ALA A 57 4.15 -0.55 8.16
N LEU A 58 4.59 -0.21 6.95
CA LEU A 58 3.84 -0.46 5.72
C LEU A 58 3.84 -1.95 5.36
N GLU A 59 4.97 -2.65 5.54
CA GLU A 59 5.06 -4.11 5.37
C GLU A 59 4.11 -4.84 6.33
N ASP A 60 4.13 -4.49 7.62
CA ASP A 60 3.21 -5.04 8.63
C ASP A 60 1.74 -4.80 8.24
N ALA A 61 1.41 -3.61 7.74
CA ALA A 61 0.07 -3.28 7.29
C ALA A 61 -0.34 -4.06 6.03
N PHE A 62 0.61 -4.26 5.10
CA PHE A 62 0.38 -5.03 3.88
C PHE A 62 0.09 -6.48 4.20
N ASP A 63 0.87 -7.10 5.08
CA ASP A 63 0.66 -8.49 5.51
C ASP A 63 -0.70 -8.65 6.20
N ALA A 64 -1.06 -7.74 7.12
CA ALA A 64 -2.35 -7.78 7.81
C ALA A 64 -3.56 -7.62 6.86
N LEU A 65 -3.42 -6.79 5.82
CA LEU A 65 -4.47 -6.59 4.83
C LEU A 65 -4.59 -7.78 3.86
N ASN A 66 -3.47 -8.40 3.48
CA ASN A 66 -3.49 -9.63 2.70
C ASN A 66 -4.09 -10.80 3.49
N GLU A 67 -3.75 -10.95 4.78
CA GLU A 67 -4.39 -11.95 5.65
C GLU A 67 -5.91 -11.74 5.71
N ALA A 68 -6.36 -10.49 5.91
CA ALA A 68 -7.78 -10.17 5.91
C ALA A 68 -8.47 -10.42 4.56
N LEU A 69 -7.75 -10.25 3.45
CA LEU A 69 -8.26 -10.51 2.10
C LEU A 69 -8.35 -12.01 1.80
N ASP A 70 -7.37 -12.80 2.25
CA ASP A 70 -7.34 -14.27 2.13
C ASP A 70 -8.46 -14.95 2.94
N GLU A 71 -8.98 -14.29 3.98
CA GLU A 71 -10.10 -14.77 4.81
C GLU A 71 -11.50 -14.47 4.24
N LEU A 72 -11.63 -13.68 3.15
CA LEU A 72 -12.90 -13.29 2.52
C LEU A 72 -13.41 -14.31 1.48
#